data_AF-R7KT99-F1
#
_entry.id   AF-R7KT99-F1
#
_cell.length_a   1.000
_cell.length_b   1.000
_cell.length_c   1.000
_cell.angle_alpha   90.00
_cell.angle_beta   90.00
_cell.angle_gamma   90.00
#
_symmetry.space_group_name_H-M   'P 1'
#
loop_
_entity.id
_entity.type
_entity.pdbx_description
1 polymer ?
#
loop_
_entity_poly.entity_id
_entity_poly.type
_entity_poly.pdbx_seq_one_letter_code
_entity_poly.pdbx_strand_id
1 'polypeptide(L)'
;MFSGLLVCADCGSNLHFHFNQGNPEIKYFNCSNYKGNRGTCTSTHYVRVDFLEEVVLGEIRRLTKFASLYEDEFVKAVIGHSQQAEQTDRKLKEKELKTLLARDDELDGLFERIYEDNVSGKLSDDRFAKMSRRYEDEQKELAEKIKKLRSEIEKQSSRSMTTDMFIGLVRKYTRARKLTPRMLNELVEKIEVFNAEKIDGVWEQRLRIHYNCVGTIEIPTVLPLPIPEVSVNTRKGVVVNYAPCELAV
;
A
#
# COMPACT_ATOMS: atom_id res chain seq x y z
N MET A 1 -2.30 -17.37 0.80
CA MET A 1 -3.10 -16.68 -0.23
C MET A 1 -2.74 -15.20 -0.31
N PHE A 2 -2.82 -14.43 0.79
CA PHE A 2 -2.57 -12.98 0.81
C PHE A 2 -1.12 -12.54 1.11
N SER A 3 -0.14 -13.43 0.93
CA SER A 3 1.25 -13.13 1.32
C SER A 3 1.80 -11.99 0.46
N GLY A 4 2.29 -10.92 1.10
CA GLY A 4 2.86 -9.76 0.41
C GLY A 4 1.84 -8.75 -0.14
N LEU A 5 0.54 -8.99 0.01
CA LEU A 5 -0.51 -8.08 -0.46
C LEU A 5 -1.03 -7.13 0.61
N LEU A 6 -0.82 -7.42 1.90
CA LEU A 6 -1.40 -6.65 2.99
C LEU A 6 -0.43 -5.61 3.54
N VAL A 7 -0.89 -4.37 3.60
CA VAL A 7 -0.15 -3.24 4.16
C VAL A 7 -0.99 -2.52 5.22
N CYS A 8 -0.31 -1.96 6.22
CA CYS A 8 -0.94 -1.17 7.27
C CYS A 8 -1.31 0.22 6.73
N ALA A 9 -2.56 0.64 6.91
CA ALA A 9 -3.03 1.95 6.46
C ALA A 9 -2.30 3.13 7.15
N ASP A 10 -1.91 2.97 8.42
CA ASP A 10 -1.30 4.05 9.20
C ASP A 10 0.21 4.21 8.98
N CYS A 11 0.94 3.09 8.87
CA CYS A 11 2.41 3.11 8.81
C CYS A 11 2.99 2.54 7.52
N GLY A 12 2.17 2.06 6.58
CA GLY A 12 2.60 1.50 5.30
C GLY A 12 3.37 0.17 5.38
N SER A 13 3.66 -0.33 6.57
CA SER A 13 4.41 -1.58 6.76
C SER A 13 3.56 -2.81 6.44
N ASN A 14 4.21 -3.89 5.99
CA ASN A 14 3.53 -5.15 5.66
C ASN A 14 2.88 -5.79 6.90
N LEU A 15 1.77 -6.49 6.69
CA LEU A 15 1.21 -7.38 7.71
C LEU A 15 1.79 -8.80 7.57
N HIS A 16 2.12 -9.41 8.70
CA HIS A 16 2.62 -10.78 8.77
C HIS A 16 1.54 -11.76 9.19
N PHE A 17 1.64 -12.97 8.65
CA PHE A 17 0.71 -14.06 8.94
C PHE A 17 1.04 -14.68 10.29
N HIS A 18 -0.01 -14.91 11.08
CA HIS A 18 0.04 -15.58 12.36
C HIS A 18 -1.16 -16.52 12.52
N PHE A 19 -1.04 -17.46 13.45
CA PHE A 19 -2.15 -18.30 13.91
C PHE A 19 -2.19 -18.28 15.44
N ASN A 20 -3.37 -18.52 16.00
CA ASN A 20 -3.52 -18.60 17.45
C ASN A 20 -2.97 -19.94 17.96
N GLN A 21 -2.05 -19.90 18.94
CA GLN A 21 -1.46 -21.11 19.51
C GLN A 21 -2.49 -22.01 20.21
N GLY A 22 -3.51 -21.43 20.83
CA GLY A 22 -4.58 -22.18 21.51
C GLY A 22 -5.66 -22.72 20.55
N ASN A 23 -5.80 -22.12 19.38
CA ASN A 23 -6.71 -22.60 18.33
C ASN A 23 -6.13 -22.27 16.94
N PRO A 24 -5.36 -23.19 16.33
CA PRO A 24 -4.69 -22.96 15.04
C PRO A 24 -5.62 -22.68 13.85
N GLU A 25 -6.93 -22.95 13.97
CA GLU A 25 -7.91 -22.55 12.95
C GLU A 25 -8.09 -21.04 12.88
N ILE A 26 -7.84 -20.32 13.98
CA ILE A 26 -7.87 -18.86 13.99
C ILE A 26 -6.57 -18.34 13.40
N LYS A 27 -6.62 -18.02 12.10
CA LYS A 27 -5.52 -17.45 11.32
C LYS A 27 -5.78 -15.96 11.11
N TYR A 28 -4.73 -15.15 11.22
CA TYR A 28 -4.85 -13.70 11.13
C TYR A 28 -3.56 -13.07 10.60
N PHE A 29 -3.68 -11.81 10.21
CA PHE A 29 -2.57 -10.95 9.84
C PHE A 29 -2.45 -9.81 10.86
N ASN A 30 -1.22 -9.43 11.20
CA ASN A 30 -0.93 -8.31 12.09
C ASN A 30 0.20 -7.45 11.51
N CYS A 31 0.13 -6.13 11.70
CA CYS A 31 1.14 -5.20 11.26
C CYS A 31 2.51 -5.54 11.87
N SER A 32 3.54 -5.60 11.03
CA SER A 32 4.92 -5.85 11.47
C SER A 32 5.47 -4.76 12.39
N ASN A 33 4.99 -3.53 12.22
CA ASN A 33 5.36 -2.35 13.02
C ASN A 33 4.38 -2.09 14.17
N TYR A 34 3.67 -3.13 14.64
CA TYR A 34 2.77 -3.03 15.78
C TYR A 34 3.53 -2.71 17.08
N LYS A 35 3.02 -1.74 17.86
CA LYS A 35 3.61 -1.31 19.13
C LYS A 35 3.80 -2.45 20.14
N GLY A 36 2.93 -3.47 20.08
CA GLY A 36 3.07 -4.70 20.85
C GLY A 36 4.06 -5.72 20.28
N ASN A 37 5.11 -5.27 19.56
CA ASN A 37 6.49 -5.50 20.01
C ASN A 37 7.51 -4.48 19.41
N ARG A 38 7.39 -3.22 19.87
CA ARG A 38 8.30 -2.04 19.72
C ARG A 38 8.26 -1.22 18.42
N GLY A 39 7.22 -1.38 17.60
CA GLY A 39 6.99 -0.49 16.45
C GLY A 39 6.33 0.85 16.80
N THR A 40 6.16 1.73 15.81
CA THR A 40 5.58 3.08 15.96
C THR A 40 4.07 3.16 15.74
N CYS A 41 3.44 2.08 15.29
CA CYS A 41 2.02 2.08 14.97
C CYS A 41 1.15 2.14 16.25
N THR A 42 0.23 3.10 16.33
CA THR A 42 -0.51 3.42 17.56
C THR A 42 -1.55 2.37 17.94
N SER A 43 -2.02 1.57 16.99
CA SER A 43 -3.10 0.60 17.14
C SER A 43 -2.74 -0.79 16.58
N THR A 44 -3.52 -1.80 16.98
CA THR A 44 -3.33 -3.19 16.59
C THR A 44 -3.99 -3.45 15.23
N HIS A 45 -3.34 -3.00 14.15
CA HIS A 45 -3.78 -3.28 12.78
C HIS A 45 -3.75 -4.77 12.50
N TYR A 46 -4.92 -5.38 12.67
CA TYR A 46 -5.13 -6.81 12.74
C TYR A 46 -6.32 -7.18 11.89
N VAL A 47 -6.24 -8.24 11.09
CA VAL A 47 -7.38 -8.76 10.32
C VAL A 47 -7.39 -10.28 10.30
N ARG A 48 -8.56 -10.89 10.48
CA ARG A 48 -8.73 -12.34 10.38
C ARG A 48 -8.73 -12.81 8.92
N VAL A 49 -8.16 -13.99 8.66
CA VAL A 49 -8.03 -14.51 7.29
C VAL A 49 -9.38 -14.86 6.66
N ASP A 50 -10.28 -15.47 7.43
CA ASP A 50 -11.64 -15.83 6.97
C ASP A 50 -12.46 -14.59 6.63
N PHE A 51 -12.42 -13.58 7.50
CA PHE A 51 -13.05 -12.27 7.24
C PHE A 51 -12.49 -11.61 5.98
N LEU A 52 -11.17 -11.56 5.84
CA LEU A 52 -10.51 -10.96 4.68
C LEU A 52 -10.86 -11.70 3.37
N GLU A 53 -10.92 -13.03 3.39
CA GLU A 53 -11.27 -13.83 2.22
C GLU A 53 -12.70 -13.55 1.74
N GLU A 54 -13.66 -13.48 2.67
CA GLU A 54 -15.05 -13.19 2.35
C GLU A 54 -15.23 -11.75 1.82
N VAL A 55 -14.60 -10.76 2.46
CA VAL A 55 -14.68 -9.37 2.01
C VAL A 55 -14.08 -9.21 0.62
N VAL A 56 -12.85 -9.69 0.40
CA VAL A 56 -12.17 -9.50 -0.89
C VAL A 56 -12.89 -10.24 -2.02
N LEU A 57 -13.42 -11.44 -1.75
CA LEU A 57 -14.26 -12.14 -2.72
C LEU A 57 -15.55 -11.37 -3.03
N GLY A 58 -16.18 -10.80 -2.00
CA GLY A 58 -17.36 -9.94 -2.14
C GLY A 58 -17.09 -8.71 -3.01
N GLU A 59 -16.01 -7.99 -2.74
CA GLU A 59 -15.61 -6.80 -3.50
C GLU A 59 -15.24 -7.13 -4.95
N ILE A 60 -14.53 -8.23 -5.20
CA ILE A 60 -14.25 -8.69 -6.58
C ILE A 60 -15.55 -9.05 -7.31
N ARG A 61 -16.51 -9.70 -6.64
CA ARG A 61 -17.83 -9.98 -7.23
C ARG A 61 -18.62 -8.69 -7.50
N ARG A 62 -18.51 -7.69 -6.62
CA ARG A 62 -19.14 -6.39 -6.81
C ARG A 62 -18.51 -5.65 -8.01
N LEU A 63 -17.18 -5.64 -8.11
CA LEU A 63 -16.44 -5.08 -9.22
C LEU A 63 -16.78 -5.75 -10.56
N THR A 64 -16.83 -7.09 -10.58
CA THR A 64 -17.17 -7.82 -11.81
C THR A 64 -18.63 -7.63 -12.24
N LYS A 65 -19.56 -7.48 -11.29
CA LYS A 65 -20.94 -7.08 -11.59
C LYS A 65 -21.00 -5.66 -12.14
N PHE A 66 -20.23 -4.72 -11.57
CA PHE A 66 -20.12 -3.36 -12.09
C PHE A 66 -19.65 -3.36 -13.55
N ALA A 67 -18.57 -4.09 -13.84
CA ALA A 67 -18.05 -4.23 -15.20
C ALA A 67 -19.01 -4.93 -16.18
N SER A 68 -19.94 -5.76 -15.70
CA SER A 68 -20.88 -6.49 -16.56
C SER A 68 -22.21 -5.76 -16.79
N LEU A 69 -22.68 -4.99 -15.81
CA LEU A 69 -23.98 -4.32 -15.86
C LEU A 69 -23.88 -2.85 -16.28
N TYR A 70 -22.73 -2.21 -16.04
CA TYR A 70 -22.49 -0.79 -16.25
C TYR A 70 -21.13 -0.60 -16.93
N GLU A 71 -20.97 -1.17 -18.12
CA GLU A 71 -19.69 -1.25 -18.81
C GLU A 71 -19.11 0.14 -19.12
N ASP A 72 -19.92 1.07 -19.60
CA ASP A 72 -19.48 2.42 -19.94
C ASP A 72 -19.03 3.20 -18.70
N GLU A 73 -19.78 3.11 -17.60
CA GLU A 73 -19.43 3.72 -16.32
C GLU A 73 -18.17 3.07 -15.73
N PHE A 74 -18.03 1.74 -15.86
CA PHE A 74 -16.86 1.03 -15.40
C PHE A 74 -15.61 1.46 -16.15
N VAL A 75 -15.65 1.54 -17.48
CA VAL A 75 -14.51 2.00 -18.29
C VAL A 75 -14.13 3.43 -17.92
N LYS A 76 -15.11 4.33 -17.75
CA LYS A 76 -14.86 5.72 -17.31
C LYS A 76 -14.21 5.78 -15.92
N ALA A 77 -14.74 5.01 -14.96
CA ALA A 77 -14.19 4.95 -13.61
C ALA A 77 -12.76 4.41 -13.61
N VAL A 78 -12.50 3.35 -14.36
CA VAL A 78 -11.17 2.73 -14.48
C VAL A 78 -10.16 3.67 -15.12
N ILE A 79 -10.52 4.37 -16.20
CA ILE A 79 -9.63 5.37 -16.82
C ILE A 79 -9.36 6.54 -15.86
N GLY A 80 -10.40 7.07 -15.22
CA GLY A 80 -10.28 8.19 -14.29
C GLY A 80 -9.39 7.86 -13.08
N HIS A 81 -9.64 6.72 -12.42
CA HIS A 81 -8.83 6.29 -11.29
C HIS A 81 -7.40 5.92 -11.69
N SER A 82 -7.18 5.33 -12.87
CA SER A 82 -5.83 5.03 -13.37
C SER A 82 -5.00 6.32 -13.52
N GLN A 83 -5.59 7.38 -14.10
CA GLN A 83 -4.94 8.70 -14.20
C GLN A 83 -4.66 9.30 -12.82
N GLN A 84 -5.61 9.21 -11.88
CA GLN A 84 -5.44 9.72 -10.52
C GLN A 84 -4.34 8.95 -9.77
N ALA A 85 -4.33 7.62 -9.87
CA ALA A 85 -3.33 6.77 -9.26
C ALA A 85 -1.93 7.08 -9.81
N GLU A 86 -1.81 7.29 -11.13
CA GLU A 86 -0.56 7.68 -11.77
C GLU A 86 -0.05 9.04 -11.25
N GLN A 87 -0.93 10.04 -11.17
CA GLN A 87 -0.57 11.35 -10.63
C GLN A 87 -0.13 11.27 -9.16
N THR A 88 -0.79 10.43 -8.37
CA THR A 88 -0.50 10.28 -6.94
C THR A 88 0.83 9.57 -6.72
N ASP A 89 1.07 8.46 -7.42
CA ASP A 89 2.34 7.73 -7.40
C ASP A 89 3.49 8.61 -7.89
N ARG A 90 3.28 9.36 -8.97
CA ARG A 90 4.26 10.32 -9.48
C ARG A 90 4.60 11.38 -8.43
N LYS A 91 3.61 11.99 -7.78
CA LYS A 91 3.82 12.97 -6.71
C LYS A 91 4.61 12.38 -5.53
N LEU A 92 4.34 11.13 -5.14
CA LEU A 92 5.07 10.45 -4.08
C LEU A 92 6.54 10.25 -4.45
N LYS A 93 6.82 9.76 -5.66
CA LYS A 93 8.19 9.58 -6.16
C LYS A 93 8.93 10.91 -6.32
N GLU A 94 8.26 11.96 -6.78
CA GLU A 94 8.84 13.31 -6.86
C GLU A 94 9.19 13.86 -5.47
N LYS A 95 8.35 13.58 -4.45
CA LYS A 95 8.63 13.96 -3.06
C LYS A 95 9.81 13.17 -2.47
N GLU A 96 9.88 11.87 -2.72
CA GLU A 96 11.02 11.04 -2.32
C GLU A 96 12.31 11.51 -3.00
N LEU A 97 12.25 11.77 -4.31
CA LEU A 97 13.37 12.32 -5.08
C LEU A 97 13.88 13.64 -4.47
N LYS A 98 12.97 14.54 -4.11
CA LYS A 98 13.33 15.80 -3.44
C LYS A 98 14.01 15.57 -2.08
N THR A 99 13.57 14.56 -1.33
CA THR A 99 14.15 14.20 -0.03
C THR A 99 15.57 13.65 -0.20
N LEU A 100 15.79 12.79 -1.20
CA LEU A 100 17.12 12.26 -1.52
C LEU A 100 18.07 13.35 -2.02
N LEU A 101 17.61 14.25 -2.89
CA LEU A 101 18.41 15.38 -3.36
C LEU A 101 18.79 16.32 -2.21
N ALA A 102 17.85 16.64 -1.31
CA ALA A 102 18.15 17.47 -0.14
C ALA A 102 19.19 16.82 0.79
N ARG A 103 19.18 15.49 0.91
CA ARG A 103 20.19 14.76 1.68
C ARG A 103 21.55 14.78 0.99
N ASP A 104 21.59 14.66 -0.33
CA ASP A 104 22.81 14.76 -1.12
C ASP A 104 23.46 16.14 -0.98
N ASP A 105 22.68 17.22 -1.11
CA ASP A 105 23.12 18.60 -0.90
C ASP A 105 23.60 18.84 0.56
N GLU A 106 22.95 18.21 1.55
CA GLU A 106 23.38 18.28 2.94
C GLU A 106 24.77 17.65 3.14
N LEU A 107 25.03 16.52 2.47
CA LEU A 107 26.33 15.84 2.50
C LEU A 107 27.43 16.70 1.87
N ASP A 108 27.15 17.39 0.76
CA ASP A 108 28.10 18.34 0.16
C ASP A 108 28.48 19.45 1.15
N GLY A 109 27.49 20.09 1.76
CA GLY A 109 27.73 21.15 2.76
C GLY A 109 28.38 20.64 4.06
N LEU A 110 28.23 19.36 4.39
CA LEU A 110 29.03 18.73 5.44
C LEU A 110 30.47 18.55 4.96
N PHE A 111 30.67 18.05 3.74
CA PHE A 111 31.99 17.80 3.16
C PHE A 111 32.88 19.05 3.17
N GLU A 112 32.33 20.19 2.73
CA GLU A 112 33.00 21.50 2.77
C GLU A 112 33.43 21.88 4.19
N ARG A 113 32.54 21.73 5.18
CA ARG A 113 32.85 22.06 6.59
C ARG A 113 33.94 21.18 7.17
N ILE A 114 33.94 19.87 6.89
CA ILE A 114 34.99 18.98 7.44
C ILE A 114 36.34 19.32 6.80
N TYR A 115 36.36 19.70 5.52
CA TYR A 115 37.56 20.15 4.84
C TYR A 115 38.13 21.41 5.49
N GLU A 116 37.30 22.41 5.77
CA GLU A 116 37.69 23.63 6.49
C GLU A 116 38.24 23.33 7.90
N ASP A 117 37.59 22.43 8.64
CA ASP A 117 38.04 22.02 9.97
C ASP A 117 39.35 21.21 9.94
N ASN A 118 39.61 20.46 8.87
CA ASN A 118 40.89 19.79 8.65
C ASN A 118 42.01 20.79 8.37
N VAL A 119 41.80 21.72 7.43
CA VAL A 119 42.80 22.75 7.08
C VAL A 119 43.10 23.68 8.26
N SER A 120 42.12 23.97 9.11
CA SER A 120 42.31 24.77 10.34
C SER A 120 42.92 23.97 11.51
N GLY A 121 43.20 22.68 11.34
CA GLY A 121 43.83 21.82 12.34
C GLY A 121 42.93 21.43 13.51
N LYS A 122 41.62 21.73 13.44
CA LYS A 122 40.64 21.28 14.43
C LYS A 122 40.32 19.79 14.29
N LEU A 123 40.57 19.23 13.11
CA LEU A 123 40.41 17.82 12.80
C LEU A 123 41.75 17.20 12.39
N SER A 124 41.98 15.94 12.80
CA SER A 124 43.14 15.19 12.34
C SER A 124 42.90 14.54 10.98
N ASP A 125 43.96 14.39 10.19
CA ASP A 125 43.90 13.78 8.86
C ASP A 125 43.28 12.37 8.86
N ASP A 126 43.56 11.55 9.88
CA ASP A 126 42.96 10.21 10.02
C ASP A 126 41.43 10.27 10.17
N ARG A 127 40.94 11.23 10.98
CA ARG A 127 39.49 11.42 11.16
C ARG A 127 38.85 12.00 9.92
N PHE A 128 39.52 12.94 9.25
CA PHE A 128 39.07 13.48 7.97
C PHE A 128 38.92 12.37 6.92
N ALA A 129 39.95 11.54 6.74
CA ALA A 129 39.91 10.43 5.78
C ALA A 129 38.77 9.44 6.06
N LYS A 130 38.53 9.12 7.34
CA LYS A 130 37.46 8.20 7.73
C LYS A 130 36.06 8.80 7.51
N MET A 131 35.85 10.08 7.82
CA MET A 131 34.55 10.73 7.63
C MET A 131 34.28 11.00 6.15
N SER A 132 35.28 11.47 5.40
CA SER A 132 35.16 11.73 3.97
C SER A 132 34.74 10.48 3.20
N ARG A 133 35.38 9.33 3.44
CA ARG A 133 34.98 8.06 2.83
C ARG A 133 33.53 7.69 3.12
N ARG A 134 33.06 7.88 4.36
CA ARG A 134 31.67 7.57 4.73
C ARG A 134 30.67 8.43 3.98
N TYR A 135 30.96 9.72 3.80
CA TYR A 135 30.09 10.62 3.04
C TYR A 135 30.12 10.33 1.55
N GLU A 136 31.29 10.04 0.98
CA GLU A 136 31.42 9.59 -0.41
C GLU A 136 30.64 8.29 -0.68
N ASP A 137 30.73 7.32 0.23
CA ASP A 137 29.96 6.07 0.14
C ASP A 137 28.44 6.34 0.18
N GLU A 138 27.97 7.20 1.10
CA GLU A 138 26.56 7.58 1.21
C GLU A 138 26.07 8.33 -0.05
N GLN A 139 26.85 9.29 -0.56
CA GLN A 139 26.53 10.02 -1.81
C GLN A 139 26.45 9.07 -3.01
N LYS A 140 27.34 8.08 -3.09
CA LYS A 140 27.29 7.07 -4.15
C LYS A 140 26.00 6.25 -4.10
N GLU A 141 25.57 5.82 -2.91
CA GLU A 141 24.29 5.14 -2.73
C GLU A 141 23.09 6.03 -3.09
N LEU A 142 23.13 7.31 -2.70
CA LEU A 142 22.09 8.28 -3.01
C LEU A 142 22.01 8.52 -4.53
N ALA A 143 23.14 8.70 -5.20
CA ALA A 143 23.22 8.90 -6.65
C ALA A 143 22.61 7.72 -7.42
N GLU A 144 22.87 6.48 -7.00
CA GLU A 144 22.26 5.29 -7.59
C GLU A 144 20.74 5.26 -7.39
N LYS A 145 20.26 5.57 -6.17
CA LYS A 145 18.82 5.65 -5.85
C LYS A 145 18.13 6.75 -6.66
N ILE A 146 18.71 7.95 -6.73
CA ILE A 146 18.22 9.09 -7.50
C ILE A 146 18.11 8.74 -8.98
N LYS A 147 19.15 8.13 -9.56
CA LYS A 147 19.17 7.72 -10.97
C LYS A 147 18.06 6.71 -11.27
N LYS A 148 17.88 5.71 -10.40
CA LYS A 148 16.83 4.70 -10.54
C LYS A 148 15.44 5.35 -10.47
N LEU A 149 15.19 6.18 -9.46
CA LEU A 149 13.91 6.83 -9.24
C LEU A 149 13.53 7.79 -10.37
N ARG A 150 14.48 8.56 -10.91
CA ARG A 150 14.26 9.41 -12.10
C ARG A 150 13.85 8.58 -13.32
N SER A 151 14.52 7.45 -13.56
CA SER A 151 14.17 6.55 -14.67
C SER A 151 12.76 5.96 -14.51
N GLU A 152 12.36 5.64 -13.28
CA GLU A 152 11.01 5.13 -13.00
C GLU A 152 9.92 6.20 -13.26
N ILE A 153 10.16 7.46 -12.86
CA ILE A 153 9.24 8.58 -13.12
C ILE A 153 9.09 8.83 -14.63
N GLU A 154 10.19 8.74 -15.40
CA GLU A 154 10.17 8.95 -16.85
C GLU A 154 9.40 7.85 -17.59
N LYS A 155 9.63 6.59 -17.19
CA LYS A 155 8.95 5.40 -17.78
C LYS A 155 7.46 5.33 -17.47
N GLN A 156 7.02 5.99 -16.40
CA GLN A 156 5.63 5.96 -15.93
C GLN A 156 4.63 6.48 -16.98
N SER A 157 5.08 7.35 -17.90
CA SER A 157 4.29 7.99 -18.96
C SER A 157 3.69 7.05 -20.03
N SER A 158 3.99 5.74 -20.02
CA SER A 158 3.62 4.78 -21.07
C SER A 158 2.52 3.77 -20.69
N ARG A 159 1.79 3.99 -19.59
CA ARG A 159 0.86 2.99 -19.02
C ARG A 159 -0.56 2.93 -19.61
N SER A 160 -0.89 3.68 -20.66
CA SER A 160 -2.23 3.55 -21.29
C SER A 160 -2.58 2.12 -21.74
N MET A 161 -1.57 1.31 -22.07
CA MET A 161 -1.75 -0.10 -22.44
C MET A 161 -2.18 -1.01 -21.26
N THR A 162 -2.04 -0.59 -20.01
CA THR A 162 -2.35 -1.44 -18.85
C THR A 162 -3.81 -1.37 -18.41
N THR A 163 -4.51 -0.29 -18.74
CA THR A 163 -5.93 -0.09 -18.41
C THR A 163 -6.84 -1.07 -19.16
N ASP A 164 -6.60 -1.24 -20.47
CA ASP A 164 -7.35 -2.21 -21.29
C ASP A 164 -7.10 -3.66 -20.83
N MET A 165 -5.85 -3.96 -20.42
CA MET A 165 -5.53 -5.26 -19.84
C MET A 165 -6.32 -5.50 -18.54
N PHE A 166 -6.42 -4.49 -17.67
CA PHE A 166 -7.19 -4.59 -16.44
C PHE A 166 -8.68 -4.85 -16.70
N ILE A 167 -9.28 -4.14 -17.66
CA ILE A 167 -10.68 -4.38 -18.08
C ILE A 167 -10.85 -5.83 -18.55
N GLY A 168 -9.91 -6.34 -19.35
CA GLY A 168 -9.90 -7.75 -19.78
C GLY A 168 -9.80 -8.75 -18.61
N LEU A 169 -8.97 -8.46 -17.61
CA LEU A 169 -8.83 -9.30 -16.41
C LEU A 169 -10.11 -9.33 -15.58
N VAL A 170 -10.79 -8.19 -15.40
CA VAL A 170 -12.07 -8.16 -14.66
C VAL A 170 -13.12 -8.99 -15.39
N ARG A 171 -13.20 -8.89 -16.73
CA ARG A 171 -14.14 -9.71 -17.54
C ARG A 171 -13.89 -11.21 -17.39
N LYS A 172 -12.63 -11.63 -17.32
CA LYS A 172 -12.21 -13.03 -17.13
C LYS A 172 -12.74 -13.64 -15.82
N TYR A 173 -12.90 -12.83 -14.76
CA TYR A 173 -13.30 -13.30 -13.43
C TYR A 173 -14.77 -13.09 -13.06
N THR A 174 -15.63 -12.71 -14.02
CA THR A 174 -17.07 -12.46 -13.82
C THR A 174 -17.87 -13.59 -13.18
N ARG A 175 -17.40 -14.84 -13.28
CA ARG A 175 -18.06 -16.03 -12.70
C ARG A 175 -17.28 -16.64 -11.52
N ALA A 176 -16.37 -15.89 -10.90
CA ALA A 176 -15.55 -16.40 -9.81
C ALA A 176 -16.39 -16.82 -8.59
N ARG A 177 -16.35 -18.12 -8.27
CA ARG A 177 -17.04 -18.69 -7.11
C ARG A 177 -16.20 -18.70 -5.84
N LYS A 178 -14.88 -18.81 -5.97
CA LYS A 178 -13.93 -18.84 -4.84
C LYS A 178 -12.76 -17.91 -5.14
N LEU A 179 -12.19 -17.33 -4.08
CA LEU A 179 -10.98 -16.56 -4.19
C LEU A 179 -9.81 -17.49 -4.52
N THR A 180 -8.94 -17.08 -5.44
CA THR A 180 -7.76 -17.86 -5.81
C THR A 180 -6.52 -16.98 -5.75
N PRO A 181 -5.34 -17.52 -5.41
CA PRO A 181 -4.09 -16.76 -5.40
C PRO A 181 -3.80 -16.08 -6.74
N ARG A 182 -4.10 -16.77 -7.85
CA ARG A 182 -3.92 -16.25 -9.20
C ARG A 182 -4.78 -15.01 -9.46
N MET A 183 -6.05 -15.06 -9.08
CA MET A 183 -6.98 -13.93 -9.25
C MET A 183 -6.52 -12.72 -8.43
N LEU A 184 -6.04 -12.92 -7.21
CA LEU A 184 -5.47 -11.84 -6.39
C LEU A 184 -4.24 -11.23 -7.04
N ASN A 185 -3.27 -12.05 -7.45
CA ASN A 185 -2.04 -11.54 -8.06
C ASN A 185 -2.30 -10.81 -9.39
N GLU A 186 -3.32 -11.22 -10.16
CA GLU A 186 -3.69 -10.55 -11.42
C GLU A 186 -4.49 -9.26 -11.19
N LEU A 187 -5.38 -9.20 -10.20
CA LEU A 187 -6.28 -8.04 -10.00
C LEU A 187 -5.81 -7.04 -8.94
N VAL A 188 -5.18 -7.49 -7.86
CA VAL A 188 -4.93 -6.72 -6.65
C VAL A 188 -3.43 -6.44 -6.52
N GLU A 189 -3.09 -5.17 -6.38
CA GLU A 189 -1.73 -4.70 -6.11
C GLU A 189 -1.41 -4.79 -4.62
N LYS A 190 -2.29 -4.23 -3.79
CA LYS A 190 -2.18 -4.25 -2.32
C LYS A 190 -3.54 -4.03 -1.67
N ILE A 191 -3.66 -4.37 -0.40
CA ILE A 191 -4.84 -4.14 0.43
C ILE A 191 -4.38 -3.42 1.70
N GLU A 192 -4.87 -2.20 1.89
CA GLU A 192 -4.65 -1.42 3.10
C GLU A 192 -5.65 -1.88 4.16
N VAL A 193 -5.10 -2.32 5.30
CA VAL A 193 -5.87 -2.75 6.46
C VAL A 193 -5.87 -1.62 7.47
N PHE A 194 -7.06 -1.15 7.84
CA PHE A 194 -7.25 -0.17 8.91
C PHE A 194 -7.49 -0.87 10.24
N ASN A 195 -7.25 -0.15 11.33
CA ASN A 195 -7.62 -0.60 12.65
C ASN A 195 -9.15 -0.76 12.75
N ALA A 196 -9.59 -1.79 13.48
CA ALA A 196 -11.01 -1.94 13.78
C ALA A 196 -11.44 -0.88 14.80
N GLU A 197 -12.52 -0.16 14.49
CA GLU A 197 -13.03 0.94 15.29
C GLU A 197 -14.46 0.67 15.72
N LYS A 198 -14.87 1.25 16.85
CA LYS A 198 -16.23 1.09 17.36
C LYS A 198 -17.03 2.33 16.98
N ILE A 199 -17.95 2.19 16.03
CA ILE A 199 -18.82 3.25 15.51
C ILE A 199 -20.25 2.90 15.93
N ASP A 200 -20.94 3.81 16.61
CA ASP A 200 -22.32 3.63 17.07
C ASP A 200 -22.61 2.32 17.83
N GLY A 201 -21.64 1.85 18.62
CA GLY A 201 -21.78 0.63 19.40
C GLY A 201 -21.32 -0.65 18.68
N VAL A 202 -21.10 -0.58 17.37
CA VAL A 202 -20.73 -1.69 16.48
C VAL A 202 -19.24 -1.62 16.14
N TRP A 203 -18.56 -2.77 16.10
CA TRP A 203 -17.18 -2.78 15.62
C TRP A 203 -17.15 -2.90 14.11
N GLU A 204 -16.43 -2.00 13.46
CA GLU A 204 -16.25 -1.96 12.02
C GLU A 204 -14.77 -2.05 11.68
N GLN A 205 -14.48 -2.83 10.64
CA GLN A 205 -13.15 -2.99 10.08
C GLN A 205 -13.17 -2.53 8.63
N ARG A 206 -12.41 -1.46 8.38
CA ARG A 206 -12.25 -0.87 7.06
C ARG A 206 -11.10 -1.53 6.31
N LEU A 207 -11.31 -1.81 5.04
CA LEU A 207 -10.30 -2.30 4.10
C LEU A 207 -10.35 -1.44 2.84
N ARG A 208 -9.18 -1.13 2.26
CA ARG A 208 -9.07 -0.46 0.96
C ARG A 208 -8.26 -1.33 0.02
N ILE A 209 -8.86 -1.70 -1.11
CA ILE A 209 -8.23 -2.57 -2.12
C ILE A 209 -7.68 -1.68 -3.23
N HIS A 210 -6.39 -1.83 -3.52
CA HIS A 210 -5.74 -1.23 -4.67
C HIS A 210 -5.65 -2.28 -5.76
N TYR A 211 -6.27 -1.99 -6.88
CA TYR A 211 -6.25 -2.82 -8.07
C TYR A 211 -5.05 -2.47 -8.95
N ASN A 212 -4.47 -3.49 -9.57
CA ASN A 212 -3.33 -3.34 -10.46
C ASN A 212 -3.64 -2.31 -11.55
N CYS A 213 -2.75 -1.33 -11.74
CA CYS A 213 -2.80 -0.29 -12.77
C CYS A 213 -3.91 0.77 -12.65
N VAL A 214 -4.85 0.59 -11.72
CA VAL A 214 -5.99 1.51 -11.55
C VAL A 214 -6.00 2.15 -10.16
N GLY A 215 -5.27 1.59 -9.19
CA GLY A 215 -5.32 2.04 -7.81
C GLY A 215 -6.66 1.68 -7.17
N THR A 216 -7.25 2.58 -6.40
CA THR A 216 -8.58 2.35 -5.80
C THR A 216 -9.67 2.62 -6.82
N ILE A 217 -10.64 1.72 -6.93
CA ILE A 217 -11.86 1.95 -7.74
C ILE A 217 -13.02 2.14 -6.78
N GLU A 218 -13.70 3.28 -6.91
CA GLU A 218 -14.94 3.54 -6.20
C GLU A 218 -16.13 3.18 -7.10
N ILE A 219 -16.99 2.31 -6.59
CA ILE A 219 -18.24 1.96 -7.26
C ILE A 219 -19.31 2.92 -6.72
N PRO A 220 -19.90 3.79 -7.57
CA PRO A 220 -20.88 4.77 -7.11
C PRO A 220 -22.02 4.11 -6.33
N THR A 221 -22.33 4.63 -5.15
CA THR A 221 -23.39 4.11 -4.26
C THR A 221 -24.79 4.22 -4.85
N VAL A 222 -24.97 5.09 -5.86
CA VAL A 222 -26.20 5.19 -6.66
C VAL A 222 -26.49 3.93 -7.47
N LEU A 223 -25.49 3.09 -7.73
CA LEU A 223 -25.69 1.83 -8.43
C LEU A 223 -26.19 0.77 -7.44
N PRO A 224 -27.23 0.00 -7.77
CA PRO A 224 -27.81 -1.04 -6.92
C PRO A 224 -26.91 -2.30 -6.86
N LEU A 225 -25.65 -2.12 -6.50
CA LEU A 225 -24.66 -3.17 -6.35
C LEU A 225 -24.40 -3.39 -4.85
N PRO A 226 -24.80 -4.54 -4.29
CA PRO A 226 -24.74 -4.75 -2.85
C PRO A 226 -23.29 -4.74 -2.37
N ILE A 227 -23.06 -4.01 -1.27
CA ILE A 227 -21.82 -4.06 -0.51
C ILE A 227 -21.77 -5.43 0.20
N PRO A 228 -20.62 -6.10 0.29
CA PRO A 228 -20.48 -7.36 1.02
C PRO A 228 -20.86 -7.20 2.50
N GLU A 229 -21.94 -7.86 2.94
CA GLU A 229 -22.29 -7.94 4.35
C GLU A 229 -21.50 -9.06 5.02
N VAL A 230 -20.28 -8.75 5.46
CA VAL A 230 -19.38 -9.71 6.11
C VAL A 230 -19.20 -9.34 7.58
N SER A 231 -19.40 -10.32 8.46
CA SER A 231 -19.19 -10.17 9.90
C SER A 231 -18.40 -11.35 10.45
N VAL A 232 -17.52 -11.09 11.42
CA VAL A 232 -16.73 -12.14 12.09
C VAL A 232 -16.73 -11.98 13.59
N ASN A 233 -16.90 -13.10 14.29
CA ASN A 233 -16.72 -13.17 15.74
C ASN A 233 -15.22 -13.28 16.05
N THR A 234 -14.64 -12.27 16.69
CA THR A 234 -13.21 -12.25 17.00
C THR A 234 -12.92 -12.82 18.40
N ARG A 235 -13.59 -12.29 19.42
CA ARG A 235 -13.54 -12.73 20.83
C ARG A 235 -14.96 -12.76 21.39
N LYS A 236 -15.15 -13.38 22.57
CA LYS A 236 -16.48 -13.49 23.21
C LYS A 236 -17.19 -12.12 23.23
N GLY A 237 -18.31 -12.02 22.53
CA GLY A 237 -19.15 -10.82 22.46
C GLY A 237 -18.66 -9.70 21.53
N VAL A 238 -17.63 -9.90 20.71
CA VAL A 238 -17.15 -8.89 19.75
C VAL A 238 -17.31 -9.38 18.32
N VAL A 239 -18.34 -8.86 17.66
CA VAL A 239 -18.62 -9.00 16.23
C VAL A 239 -17.98 -7.82 15.51
N VAL A 240 -17.15 -8.08 14.52
CA VAL A 240 -16.54 -7.07 13.65
C VAL A 240 -17.18 -7.16 12.27
N ASN A 241 -17.67 -6.03 11.77
CA ASN A 241 -18.34 -5.91 10.48
C ASN A 241 -17.42 -5.26 9.44
N TYR A 242 -17.59 -5.61 8.18
CA TYR A 242 -16.92 -4.92 7.09
C TYR A 242 -17.56 -3.56 6.83
N ALA A 243 -16.72 -2.54 6.69
CA ALA A 243 -17.10 -1.24 6.16
C ALA A 243 -16.20 -0.89 4.97
N PRO A 244 -16.75 -0.52 3.80
CA PRO A 244 -15.94 -0.06 2.68
C PRO A 244 -15.26 1.26 3.04
N CYS A 245 -14.04 1.47 2.51
CA CYS A 245 -13.35 2.73 2.66
C CYS A 245 -13.86 3.71 1.60
N GLU A 246 -14.70 4.66 2.00
CA GLU A 246 -15.00 5.84 1.17
C GLU A 246 -13.80 6.79 1.28
N LEU A 247 -13.23 7.26 0.16
CA LEU A 247 -12.23 8.32 0.21
C LEU A 247 -12.93 9.59 0.71
N ALA A 248 -12.34 10.22 1.74
CA ALA A 248 -12.76 11.57 2.10
C ALA A 248 -12.52 12.49 0.89
N VAL A 249 -13.61 13.07 0.39
CA VAL A 249 -13.62 14.10 -0.66
C VAL A 249 -12.83 15.32 -0.20
#